data_AF-A0A7J9BQE8-F1
#
_entry.id   AF-A0A7J9BQE8-F1
#
_cell.length_a   1.000
_cell.length_b   1.000
_cell.length_c   1.000
_cell.angle_alpha   90.00
_cell.angle_beta   90.00
_cell.angle_gamma   90.00
#
_symmetry.space_group_name_H-M   'P 1'
#
loop_
_entity.id
_entity.type
_entity.pdbx_description
1 polymer ?
#
loop_
_entity_poly.entity_id
_entity_poly.type
_entity_poly.pdbx_seq_one_letter_code
_entity_poly.pdbx_strand_id
1 'polypeptide(L)'
;MEGFDPFVPRGIAFHHITAETLGILAGLFHLSVRPPQRLYKGLRMGNIETVLSSSIVVVFFAAFVVAETMWYGSATTSIELFGPSCYQWHQGCFQQEIYRREDYSEWVQWTTGME
;
A
#
# COMPACT_ATOMS: atom_id res chain seq x y z
N MET A 1 16.53 -0.49 2.51
CA MET A 1 15.48 0.46 2.09
C MET A 1 14.14 -0.26 1.87
N GLU A 2 13.84 -1.31 2.63
CA GLU A 2 12.67 -2.19 2.41
C GLU A 2 11.35 -1.62 2.97
N GLY A 3 11.40 -0.57 3.78
CA GLY A 3 10.22 -0.02 4.46
C GLY A 3 9.20 0.66 3.53
N PHE A 4 9.59 0.99 2.30
CA PHE A 4 8.71 1.56 1.27
C PHE A 4 8.34 0.55 0.17
N ASP A 5 8.81 -0.69 0.27
CA ASP A 5 8.40 -1.74 -0.65
C ASP A 5 6.95 -2.15 -0.31
N PRO A 6 5.99 -2.04 -1.26
CA PRO A 6 4.59 -2.35 -1.00
C PRO A 6 4.35 -3.84 -0.70
N PHE A 7 5.29 -4.74 -1.00
CA PHE A 7 5.17 -6.17 -0.72
C PHE A 7 5.77 -6.57 0.64
N VAL A 8 6.42 -5.65 1.36
CA VAL A 8 7.01 -5.92 2.68
C VAL A 8 6.07 -5.44 3.80
N PRO A 9 5.44 -6.35 4.57
CA PRO A 9 4.43 -5.98 5.57
C PRO A 9 4.98 -5.15 6.73
N ARG A 10 6.30 -5.24 7.01
CA ARG A 10 6.98 -4.42 8.02
C ARG A 10 6.82 -2.92 7.75
N GLY A 11 6.79 -2.51 6.48
CA GLY A 11 6.59 -1.12 6.08
C GLY A 11 5.25 -0.56 6.55
N ILE A 12 4.20 -1.38 6.57
CA ILE A 12 2.85 -0.99 6.99
C ILE A 12 2.83 -0.61 8.48
N ALA A 13 3.41 -1.45 9.33
CA ALA A 13 3.48 -1.19 10.78
C ALA A 13 4.29 0.08 11.06
N PHE A 14 5.44 0.25 10.41
CA PHE A 14 6.27 1.45 10.54
C PHE A 14 5.54 2.71 10.04
N HIS A 15 4.81 2.61 8.92
CA HIS A 15 4.01 3.69 8.38
C HIS A 15 2.94 4.14 9.38
N HIS A 16 2.20 3.22 10.00
CA HIS A 16 1.18 3.58 10.99
C HIS A 16 1.78 4.29 12.20
N ILE A 17 2.86 3.74 12.79
CA ILE A 17 3.52 4.35 13.96
C ILE A 17 4.01 5.77 13.64
N THR A 18 4.65 5.93 12.48
CA THR A 18 5.20 7.23 12.06
C THR A 18 4.08 8.22 11.72
N ALA A 19 3.06 7.79 10.97
CA ALA A 19 1.93 8.62 10.58
C ALA A 19 1.08 9.03 11.78
N GLU A 20 0.85 8.13 12.74
CA GLU A 20 0.14 8.44 13.98
C GLU A 20 0.91 9.47 14.81
N THR A 21 2.21 9.27 15.00
CA THR A 21 3.07 10.22 15.73
C THR A 21 3.02 11.61 15.09
N LEU A 22 3.14 11.68 13.75
CA LEU A 22 3.06 12.95 13.02
C LEU A 22 1.65 13.54 13.05
N GLY A 23 0.61 12.71 12.99
CA GLY A 23 -0.79 13.14 13.06
C GLY A 23 -1.13 13.79 14.39
N ILE A 24 -0.64 13.24 15.51
CA ILE A 24 -0.80 13.84 16.85
C ILE A 24 -0.09 15.20 16.89
N LEU A 25 1.16 15.29 16.43
CA LEU A 25 1.91 16.55 16.40
C LEU A 25 1.22 17.61 15.52
N ALA A 26 0.78 17.24 14.33
CA ALA A 26 0.05 18.12 13.42
C ALA A 26 -1.30 18.56 14.01
N GLY A 27 -2.02 17.66 14.68
CA GLY A 27 -3.27 17.96 15.38
C GLY A 27 -3.07 18.99 16.50
N LEU A 28 -2.07 18.79 17.36
CA LEU A 28 -1.72 19.77 18.41
C LEU A 28 -1.35 21.12 17.80
N PHE A 29 -0.59 21.13 16.70
CA PHE A 29 -0.24 22.35 15.99
C PHE A 29 -1.48 23.08 15.47
N HIS A 30 -2.41 22.39 14.79
CA HIS A 30 -3.63 22.98 14.24
C HIS A 30 -4.60 23.48 15.32
N LEU A 31 -4.60 22.89 16.52
CA LEU A 31 -5.37 23.38 17.66
C LEU A 31 -4.73 24.61 18.32
N SER A 32 -3.40 24.68 18.35
CA SER A 32 -2.66 25.73 19.06
C SER A 32 -2.41 26.97 18.22
N VAL A 33 -2.39 26.85 16.89
CA VAL A 33 -1.94 27.91 15.97
C VAL A 33 -3.06 28.31 15.02
N ARG A 34 -3.43 29.60 15.06
CA ARG A 34 -4.39 30.17 14.11
C ARG A 34 -3.78 30.29 12.71
N PRO A 35 -4.56 30.09 11.64
CA PRO A 35 -4.06 30.20 10.28
C PRO A 35 -3.59 31.62 9.97
N PRO A 36 -2.48 31.78 9.24
CA PRO A 36 -2.00 33.09 8.82
C PRO A 36 -2.96 33.73 7.81
N GLN A 37 -3.08 35.06 7.86
CA GLN A 37 -4.08 35.82 7.09
C GLN A 37 -4.03 35.57 5.58
N ARG A 38 -2.83 35.32 5.02
CA ARG A 38 -2.63 35.01 3.60
C ARG A 38 -3.31 33.68 3.22
N LEU A 39 -3.15 32.65 4.03
CA LEU A 39 -3.76 31.33 3.79
C LEU A 39 -5.26 31.38 4.05
N TYR A 40 -5.69 32.06 5.12
CA TYR A 40 -7.12 32.18 5.44
C TYR A 40 -7.91 32.81 4.29
N LYS A 41 -7.39 33.90 3.71
CA LYS A 41 -8.01 34.55 2.54
C LYS A 41 -7.80 33.76 1.25
N GLY A 42 -6.58 33.26 1.01
CA GLY A 42 -6.23 32.58 -0.24
C GLY A 42 -7.01 31.26 -0.44
N LEU A 43 -7.21 30.51 0.64
CA LEU A 43 -7.96 29.25 0.62
C LEU A 43 -9.44 29.42 1.01
N ARG A 44 -9.89 30.66 1.27
CA ARG A 44 -11.26 30.96 1.71
C ARG A 44 -11.72 30.11 2.91
N MET A 45 -10.86 29.96 3.93
CA MET A 45 -11.08 29.05 5.08
C MET A 45 -12.35 29.33 5.91
N GLY A 46 -13.02 30.46 5.72
CA GLY A 46 -14.33 30.75 6.33
C GLY A 46 -15.53 30.12 5.60
N ASN A 47 -15.35 29.54 4.42
CA ASN A 47 -16.41 28.86 3.66
C ASN A 47 -16.27 27.34 3.79
N ILE A 48 -17.33 26.67 4.27
CA ILE A 48 -17.35 25.21 4.45
C ILE A 48 -17.18 24.43 3.15
N GLU A 49 -17.59 25.01 2.01
CA GLU A 49 -17.42 24.38 0.69
C GLU A 49 -15.95 24.13 0.36
N THR A 50 -15.03 24.91 0.93
CA THR A 50 -13.58 24.72 0.72
C THR A 50 -13.09 23.46 1.41
N VAL A 51 -13.58 23.19 2.62
CA VAL A 51 -13.30 21.95 3.36
C VAL A 51 -13.89 20.77 2.60
N LEU A 52 -15.11 20.89 2.08
CA LEU A 52 -15.74 19.86 1.26
C LEU A 52 -14.90 19.60 -0.01
N SER A 53 -14.53 20.65 -0.72
CA SER A 53 -13.73 20.55 -1.96
C SER A 53 -12.39 19.87 -1.70
N SER A 54 -11.64 20.27 -0.67
CA SER A 54 -10.38 19.61 -0.32
C SER A 54 -10.56 18.16 0.13
N SER A 55 -11.64 17.87 0.87
CA SER A 55 -11.92 16.52 1.38
C SER A 55 -12.25 15.56 0.25
N ILE A 56 -13.02 16.01 -0.75
CA ILE A 56 -13.32 15.23 -1.95
C ILE A 56 -12.02 14.82 -2.64
N VAL A 57 -11.08 15.75 -2.84
CA VAL A 57 -9.78 15.46 -3.48
C VAL A 57 -9.00 14.40 -2.70
N VAL A 58 -8.91 14.51 -1.37
CA VAL A 58 -8.18 13.54 -0.53
C VAL A 58 -8.83 12.16 -0.55
N VAL A 59 -10.17 12.08 -0.50
CA VAL A 59 -10.88 10.79 -0.55
C VAL A 59 -10.75 10.13 -1.92
N PHE A 60 -10.85 10.90 -3.01
CA PHE A 60 -10.61 10.37 -4.36
C PHE A 60 -9.17 9.86 -4.51
N PHE A 61 -8.19 10.58 -3.98
CA PHE A 61 -6.81 10.13 -3.99
C PHE A 61 -6.64 8.81 -3.22
N ALA A 62 -7.20 8.70 -2.01
CA ALA A 62 -7.15 7.47 -1.24
C ALA A 62 -7.82 6.29 -1.96
N ALA A 63 -8.99 6.51 -2.57
CA ALA A 63 -9.70 5.50 -3.35
C ALA A 63 -8.88 5.03 -4.57
N PHE A 64 -8.21 5.96 -5.26
CA PHE A 64 -7.34 5.64 -6.38
C PHE A 64 -6.15 4.78 -5.96
N VAL A 65 -5.45 5.16 -4.87
CA VAL A 65 -4.30 4.40 -4.34
C VAL A 65 -4.74 2.98 -3.93
N VAL A 66 -5.89 2.83 -3.28
CA VAL A 66 -6.41 1.50 -2.88
C VAL A 66 -6.80 0.66 -4.11
N ALA A 67 -7.42 1.26 -5.13
CA ALA A 67 -7.72 0.55 -6.37
C ALA A 67 -6.44 0.05 -7.06
N GLU A 68 -5.39 0.86 -7.07
CA GLU A 68 -4.08 0.50 -7.62
C GLU A 68 -3.44 -0.65 -6.85
N THR A 69 -3.31 -0.55 -5.52
CA THR A 69 -2.69 -1.61 -4.70
C THR A 69 -3.49 -2.91 -4.72
N MET A 70 -4.80 -2.84 -4.95
CA MET A 70 -5.63 -4.02 -5.15
C MET A 70 -5.43 -4.66 -6.53
N TRP A 71 -5.24 -3.85 -7.58
CA TRP A 71 -5.03 -4.36 -8.95
C TRP A 71 -3.65 -4.97 -9.18
N TYR A 72 -2.61 -4.32 -8.67
CA TYR A 72 -1.21 -4.78 -8.82
C TYR A 72 -0.79 -5.77 -7.73
N GLY A 73 -1.44 -5.73 -6.57
CA GLY A 73 -1.08 -6.50 -5.39
C GLY A 73 -0.11 -5.74 -4.49
N SER A 74 -0.20 -6.04 -3.20
CA SER A 74 0.63 -5.49 -2.12
C SER A 74 0.54 -6.39 -0.89
N ALA A 75 1.32 -6.09 0.16
CA ALA A 75 1.24 -6.79 1.43
C ALA A 75 -0.13 -6.66 2.13
N THR A 76 -0.95 -5.65 1.78
CA THR A 76 -2.33 -5.50 2.31
C THR A 76 -3.40 -6.16 1.44
N THR A 77 -3.03 -6.61 0.23
CA THR A 77 -3.96 -7.20 -0.76
C THR A 77 -3.45 -8.59 -1.15
N SER A 78 -3.41 -9.48 -0.17
CA SER A 78 -2.87 -10.83 -0.34
C SER A 78 -3.73 -11.68 -1.28
N ILE A 79 -3.06 -12.53 -2.06
CA ILE A 79 -3.72 -13.45 -3.01
C ILE A 79 -4.67 -14.43 -2.32
N GLU A 80 -4.36 -14.86 -1.10
CA GLU A 80 -5.19 -15.81 -0.34
C GLU A 80 -6.58 -15.22 0.00
N LEU A 81 -6.66 -13.90 0.15
CA LEU A 81 -7.88 -13.20 0.50
C LEU A 81 -8.61 -12.61 -0.71
N PHE A 82 -7.87 -12.12 -1.71
CA PHE A 82 -8.43 -11.36 -2.84
C PHE A 82 -8.28 -12.05 -4.21
N GLY A 83 -7.63 -13.20 -4.28
CA GLY A 83 -7.36 -13.92 -5.52
C GLY A 83 -6.12 -13.41 -6.28
N PRO A 84 -5.66 -14.14 -7.31
CA PRO A 84 -4.46 -13.78 -8.06
C PRO A 84 -4.67 -12.53 -8.90
N SER A 85 -3.61 -11.73 -9.07
CA SER A 85 -3.66 -10.59 -9.97
C SER A 85 -3.56 -11.05 -11.44
N CYS A 86 -4.13 -10.25 -12.35
CA CYS A 86 -4.02 -10.49 -13.79
C CYS A 86 -2.54 -10.54 -14.24
N TYR A 87 -1.66 -9.78 -13.58
CA TYR A 87 -0.22 -9.79 -13.85
C TYR A 87 0.42 -11.13 -13.53
N GLN A 88 0.05 -11.77 -12.41
CA GLN A 88 0.55 -13.10 -12.04
C GLN A 88 0.15 -14.15 -13.09
N TRP A 89 -1.06 -14.03 -13.65
CA TRP A 89 -1.51 -14.88 -14.75
C TRP A 89 -0.70 -14.62 -16.02
N HIS A 90 -0.58 -13.37 -16.45
CA HIS A 90 0.15 -13.01 -17.67
C HIS A 90 1.63 -13.39 -17.64
N GLN A 91 2.25 -13.36 -16.46
CA GLN A 91 3.65 -13.76 -16.29
C GLN A 91 3.82 -15.28 -16.11
N GLY A 92 2.73 -16.03 -15.98
CA GLY A 92 2.78 -17.47 -15.72
C GLY A 92 3.46 -17.81 -14.39
N CYS A 93 3.38 -16.92 -13.38
CA CYS A 93 4.13 -17.05 -12.13
C CYS A 93 3.93 -18.41 -11.45
N PHE A 94 2.67 -18.84 -11.34
CA PHE A 94 2.35 -20.14 -10.74
C PHE A 94 2.82 -21.32 -11.59
N GLN A 95 2.74 -21.20 -12.92
CA GLN A 95 3.21 -22.23 -13.83
C GLN A 95 4.72 -22.42 -13.74
N GLN A 96 5.50 -21.33 -13.67
CA GLN A 96 6.94 -21.38 -13.48
C GLN A 96 7.33 -22.02 -12.14
N GLU A 97 6.62 -21.66 -11.06
CA GLU A 97 6.87 -22.23 -9.74
C GLU A 97 6.52 -23.72 -9.65
N ILE A 98 5.48 -24.17 -10.38
CA ILE A 98 5.14 -25.60 -10.51
C ILE A 98 6.29 -26.35 -11.19
N TYR A 99 6.72 -25.91 -12.38
CA TYR A 99 7.81 -26.58 -13.11
C TYR A 99 9.11 -26.62 -12.30
N ARG A 100 9.44 -25.53 -11.61
CA ARG A 100 10.62 -25.48 -10.73
C ARG A 100 10.56 -26.54 -9.62
N ARG A 101 9.37 -26.81 -9.06
CA ARG A 101 9.19 -27.82 -8.01
C ARG A 101 9.17 -29.24 -8.56
N GLU A 102 8.63 -29.45 -9.75
CA GLU A 102 8.69 -30.73 -10.47
C GLU A 102 10.15 -31.11 -10.74
N ASP A 103 10.92 -30.22 -11.37
CA ASP A 103 12.35 -30.42 -11.65
C ASP A 103 13.11 -30.75 -10.36
N TYR A 104 12.89 -29.97 -9.29
CA TYR A 104 13.56 -30.20 -8.01
C TYR A 104 13.19 -31.56 -7.41
N SER A 105 11.93 -31.98 -7.54
CA SER A 105 11.47 -33.27 -7.01
C SER A 105 12.06 -34.45 -7.79
N GLU A 106 12.15 -34.33 -9.12
CA GLU A 106 12.82 -35.31 -9.98
C GLU A 106 14.30 -35.44 -9.62
N TRP A 107 15.01 -34.31 -9.46
CA TRP A 107 16.40 -34.30 -9.03
C TRP A 107 16.61 -35.01 -7.68
N VAL A 108 15.77 -34.72 -6.68
CA VAL A 108 15.87 -35.36 -5.37
C VAL A 108 15.69 -36.87 -5.51
N GLN A 109 14.66 -37.34 -6.24
CA GLN A 109 14.43 -38.77 -6.46
C GLN A 109 15.60 -39.46 -7.16
N TRP A 110 16.20 -38.82 -8.16
CA TRP A 110 17.41 -39.34 -8.81
C TRP A 110 18.58 -39.46 -7.83
N THR A 111 18.82 -38.47 -6.98
CA THR A 111 19.95 -38.50 -6.05
C THR A 111 19.78 -39.47 -4.89
N THR A 112 18.56 -39.66 -4.37
CA THR A 112 18.29 -40.59 -3.26
C THR A 112 18.06 -42.03 -3.71
N GLY A 113 17.73 -42.25 -4.99
CA GLY A 113 17.64 -43.59 -5.60
C GLY A 113 18.96 -44.16 -6.11
N MET A 114 20.07 -43.42 -5.99
CA MET A 114 21.43 -43.85 -6.35
C MET A 114 22.27 -44.35 -5.14
N GLU A 115 21.65 -44.58 -3.98
CA GLU A 115 22.22 -45.38 -2.87
C GLU A 115 21.69 -46.82 -2.90
#